data_AF-A0A524JAE4-F1
#
_entry.id   AF-A0A524JAE4-F1
#
_cell.length_a   1.000
_cell.length_b   1.000
_cell.length_c   1.000
_cell.angle_alpha   90.00
_cell.angle_beta   90.00
_cell.angle_gamma   90.00
#
_symmetry.space_group_name_H-M   'P 1'
#
loop_
_entity.id
_entity.type
_entity.pdbx_description
1 polymer ?
#
loop_
_entity_poly.entity_id
_entity_poly.type
_entity_poly.pdbx_seq_one_letter_code
_entity_poly.pdbx_strand_id
1 'polypeptide(L)'
;MFSQLRDALGTVPRNVNNGLCQMKETGTHAELKAIKTAVANFKTDLREKIKNTDDKSLCKSFKKIIDKLKENGKRLFSDPMTVYVNGEKRIIFILRTNNILEQHFRRFNYWCRRIHGNHSVRRNLENIPEQFP
;
A
#
# COMPACT_ATOMS: atom_id res chain seq x y z
N MET A 1 10.09 -7.98 -5.61
CA MET A 1 9.83 -6.59 -6.10
C MET A 1 8.65 -5.96 -5.36
N PHE A 2 7.45 -6.54 -5.34
CA PHE A 2 6.37 -6.07 -4.45
C PHE A 2 6.76 -6.10 -2.96
N SER A 3 7.49 -7.11 -2.51
CA SER A 3 8.10 -7.18 -1.17
C SER A 3 9.00 -5.98 -0.87
N GLN A 4 9.92 -5.65 -1.78
CA GLN A 4 10.86 -4.54 -1.62
C GLN A 4 10.15 -3.18 -1.54
N LEU A 5 9.13 -2.94 -2.38
CA LEU A 5 8.31 -1.74 -2.28
C LEU A 5 7.51 -1.70 -0.97
N ARG A 6 7.00 -2.86 -0.55
CA ARG A 6 6.27 -3.04 0.71
C ARG A 6 7.18 -2.66 1.90
N ASP A 7 8.41 -3.16 1.92
CA ASP A 7 9.40 -2.86 2.95
C ASP A 7 9.79 -1.37 2.94
N ALA A 8 10.06 -0.80 1.76
CA ALA A 8 10.40 0.61 1.60
C ALA A 8 9.29 1.55 2.09
N LEU A 9 8.03 1.15 1.92
CA LEU A 9 6.88 1.89 2.39
C LEU A 9 6.58 1.71 3.90
N GLY A 10 7.45 1.01 4.65
CA GLY A 10 7.33 0.85 6.10
C GLY A 10 6.15 -0.03 6.54
N THR A 11 5.67 -0.92 5.67
CA THR A 11 4.39 -1.63 5.87
C THR A 11 4.44 -2.92 6.66
N VAL A 12 5.63 -3.33 7.11
CA VAL A 12 5.82 -4.57 7.86
C VAL A 12 6.66 -4.23 9.09
N PRO A 13 6.11 -4.32 10.31
CA PRO A 13 6.94 -4.40 11.48
C PRO A 13 7.78 -5.67 11.34
N ARG A 14 9.11 -5.58 11.49
CA ARG A 14 10.08 -6.66 11.21
C ARG A 14 9.85 -7.96 12.01
N ASN A 15 8.90 -8.00 12.94
CA ASN A 15 8.79 -9.08 13.92
C ASN A 15 7.36 -9.55 14.20
N VAL A 16 6.45 -9.43 13.24
CA VAL A 16 5.08 -9.95 13.40
C VAL A 16 4.58 -10.57 12.11
N ASN A 17 4.00 -11.77 12.22
CA ASN A 17 3.21 -12.45 11.19
C ASN A 17 1.89 -11.71 10.89
N ASN A 18 1.92 -10.38 10.84
CA ASN A 18 0.73 -9.57 10.74
C ASN A 18 0.49 -9.14 9.30
N GLY A 19 -0.75 -9.35 8.86
CA GLY A 19 -1.26 -8.76 7.63
C GLY A 19 -1.20 -7.22 7.67
N LEU A 20 -1.59 -6.59 6.56
CA LEU A 20 -1.68 -5.12 6.41
C LEU A 20 -2.57 -4.42 7.46
N CYS A 21 -3.23 -5.20 8.35
CA CYS A 21 -4.19 -4.76 9.36
C CYS A 21 -3.59 -4.25 10.67
N GLN A 22 -2.28 -4.45 10.90
CA GLN A 22 -1.61 -4.00 12.13
C GLN A 22 -0.39 -3.14 11.82
N MET A 23 -0.52 -2.29 10.79
CA MET A 23 0.51 -1.28 10.49
C MET A 23 0.61 -0.29 11.65
N LYS A 24 1.83 0.08 12.02
CA LYS A 24 2.05 1.24 12.87
C LYS A 24 1.53 2.47 12.13
N GLU A 25 0.65 3.24 12.80
CA GLU A 25 0.36 4.60 12.38
C GLU A 25 1.70 5.34 12.32
N THR A 26 2.03 5.91 11.16
CA THR A 26 3.22 6.75 11.04
C THR A 26 2.91 8.03 11.79
N GLY A 27 3.42 8.14 13.01
CA GLY A 27 3.02 9.19 13.96
C GLY A 27 3.95 10.39 13.95
N THR A 28 5.08 10.32 13.24
CA THR A 28 6.12 11.36 13.32
C THR A 28 6.65 11.81 11.95
N HIS A 29 7.11 13.06 11.88
CA HIS A 29 7.77 13.60 10.68
C HIS A 29 9.06 12.85 10.33
N ALA A 30 9.78 12.34 11.32
CA ALA A 30 10.99 11.56 11.13
C ALA A 30 10.70 10.25 10.38
N GLU A 31 9.62 9.55 10.73
CA GLU A 31 9.20 8.33 10.03
C GLU A 31 8.72 8.64 8.61
N LEU A 32 7.93 9.70 8.40
CA LEU A 32 7.54 10.13 7.05
C LEU A 32 8.77 10.44 6.17
N LYS A 33 9.77 11.11 6.72
CA LYS A 33 11.04 11.38 6.03
C LYS A 33 11.79 10.08 5.71
N ALA A 34 11.87 9.14 6.65
CA ALA A 34 12.50 7.85 6.44
C ALA A 34 11.81 7.04 5.31
N ILE A 35 10.48 7.04 5.28
CA ILE A 35 9.70 6.39 4.21
C ILE A 35 9.95 7.08 2.85
N LYS A 36 9.93 8.42 2.80
CA LYS A 36 10.26 9.19 1.58
C LYS A 36 11.64 8.79 1.03
N THR A 37 12.64 8.68 1.90
CA THR A 37 14.00 8.26 1.53
C THR A 37 14.05 6.81 1.06
N ALA A 38 13.42 5.87 1.77
CA ALA A 38 13.42 4.45 1.39
C ALA A 38 12.75 4.23 0.03
N VAL A 39 11.66 4.94 -0.26
CA VAL A 39 10.98 4.88 -1.57
C VAL A 39 11.82 5.53 -2.67
N ALA A 40 12.58 6.58 -2.36
CA ALA A 40 13.53 7.17 -3.30
C ALA A 40 14.65 6.18 -3.68
N ASN A 41 15.22 5.50 -2.69
CA ASN A 41 16.23 4.44 -2.92
C ASN A 41 15.67 3.31 -3.79
N PHE A 42 14.47 2.83 -3.46
CA PHE A 42 13.78 1.81 -4.27
C PHE A 42 13.59 2.24 -5.73
N LYS A 43 13.28 3.52 -6.00
CA LYS A 43 13.19 4.05 -7.37
C LYS A 43 14.54 4.03 -8.08
N THR A 44 15.62 4.33 -7.37
CA THR A 44 16.99 4.25 -7.91
C THR A 44 17.35 2.81 -8.26
N ASP A 45 17.11 1.87 -7.34
CA ASP A 45 17.35 0.43 -7.56
C ASP A 45 16.56 -0.09 -8.77
N LEU A 46 15.30 0.34 -8.94
CA LEU A 46 14.50 -0.04 -10.11
C LEU A 46 15.08 0.53 -11.41
N ARG A 47 15.61 1.75 -11.40
CA ARG A 47 16.25 2.34 -12.59
C ARG A 47 17.52 1.60 -12.96
N GLU A 48 18.31 1.18 -11.99
CA GLU A 48 19.50 0.35 -12.23
C GLU A 48 19.11 -1.01 -12.81
N LYS A 49 18.08 -1.66 -12.25
CA LYS A 49 17.55 -2.91 -12.79
C LYS A 49 17.06 -2.76 -14.23
N ILE A 50 16.43 -1.64 -14.59
CA ILE A 50 16.03 -1.35 -15.97
C ILE A 50 17.23 -1.24 -16.91
N LYS A 51 18.35 -0.67 -16.45
CA LYS A 51 19.57 -0.54 -17.26
C LYS A 51 20.27 -1.89 -17.48
N ASN A 52 20.23 -2.76 -16.48
CA ASN A 52 20.96 -4.03 -16.47
C ASN A 52 20.13 -5.23 -16.99
N THR A 53 18.88 -5.00 -17.42
CA THR A 53 17.97 -6.07 -17.86
C THR A 53 17.68 -5.97 -19.36
N ASP A 54 17.97 -7.04 -20.09
CA ASP A 54 17.67 -7.15 -21.53
C ASP A 54 16.21 -7.53 -21.82
N ASP A 55 15.48 -8.02 -20.82
CA ASP A 55 14.05 -8.33 -20.92
C ASP A 55 13.19 -7.05 -21.02
N LYS A 56 12.73 -6.77 -22.24
CA LYS A 56 11.84 -5.63 -22.56
C LYS A 56 10.52 -5.67 -21.79
N SER A 57 9.95 -6.84 -21.51
CA SER A 57 8.68 -6.98 -20.78
C SER A 57 8.86 -6.60 -19.31
N LEU A 58 9.96 -7.05 -18.73
CA LEU A 58 10.30 -6.79 -17.34
C LEU A 58 10.66 -5.31 -17.13
N CYS A 59 11.41 -4.72 -18.06
CA CYS A 59 11.67 -3.29 -18.13
C CYS A 59 10.39 -2.45 -18.24
N LYS A 60 9.43 -2.86 -19.07
CA LYS A 60 8.12 -2.18 -19.18
C LYS A 60 7.35 -2.24 -17.86
N SER A 61 7.40 -3.37 -17.17
CA SER A 61 6.76 -3.55 -15.86
C SER A 61 7.39 -2.65 -14.79
N PHE A 62 8.71 -2.52 -14.75
CA PHE A 62 9.40 -1.61 -13.84
C PHE A 62 9.08 -0.14 -14.12
N LYS A 63 9.04 0.28 -15.39
CA LYS A 63 8.64 1.64 -15.76
C LYS A 63 7.22 1.97 -15.27
N LYS A 64 6.25 1.06 -15.48
CA LYS A 64 4.87 1.23 -14.97
C LYS A 64 4.82 1.48 -13.46
N ILE A 65 5.67 0.80 -12.69
CA ILE A 65 5.71 0.99 -11.22
C ILE A 65 6.26 2.36 -10.87
N ILE A 66 7.32 2.80 -11.55
CA ILE A 66 7.89 4.14 -11.36
C ILE A 66 6.84 5.20 -11.70
N ASP A 67 6.10 5.03 -12.80
CA ASP A 67 5.04 5.95 -13.22
C ASP A 67 3.93 6.03 -12.19
N LYS A 68 3.46 4.87 -11.68
CA LYS A 68 2.44 4.82 -10.63
C LYS A 68 2.91 5.47 -9.33
N LEU A 69 4.18 5.31 -8.96
CA LEU A 69 4.78 5.98 -7.79
C LEU A 69 4.97 7.49 -8.01
N LYS A 70 5.11 7.94 -9.26
CA LYS A 70 5.17 9.37 -9.60
C LYS A 70 3.78 10.00 -9.54
N GLU A 71 2.80 9.35 -10.15
CA GLU A 71 1.39 9.74 -10.17
C GLU A 71 0.82 9.86 -8.76
N ASN A 72 1.01 8.82 -7.94
CA ASN A 72 0.43 8.76 -6.59
C ASN A 72 1.34 9.36 -5.52
N GLY A 73 2.60 9.69 -5.83
CA GLY A 73 3.58 10.14 -4.85
C GLY A 73 3.15 11.39 -4.08
N LYS A 74 2.50 12.35 -4.76
CA LYS A 74 1.99 13.56 -4.10
C LYS A 74 0.94 13.25 -3.03
N ARG A 75 0.08 12.23 -3.26
CA ARG A 75 -0.97 11.79 -2.33
C ARG A 75 -0.42 10.88 -1.23
N LEU A 76 0.52 10.01 -1.59
CA LEU A 76 1.13 9.04 -0.66
C LEU A 76 2.04 9.68 0.37
N PHE A 77 2.62 10.84 0.07
CA PHE A 77 3.58 11.52 0.94
C PHE A 77 3.19 12.97 1.23
N SER A 78 1.88 13.27 1.21
CA SER A 78 1.32 14.55 1.59
C SER A 78 1.84 15.00 2.95
N ASP A 79 2.02 16.30 3.11
CA ASP A 79 2.47 16.84 4.38
C ASP A 79 1.38 16.69 5.44
N PRO A 80 1.75 16.44 6.71
CA PRO A 80 0.78 16.26 7.78
C PRO A 80 0.01 17.55 8.07
N MET A 81 -1.27 17.42 8.34
CA MET A 81 -2.15 18.55 8.63
C MET A 81 -2.23 18.78 10.13
N THR A 82 -2.02 20.02 10.56
CA THR A 82 -2.28 20.40 11.95
C THR A 82 -3.75 20.77 12.10
N VAL A 83 -4.44 20.14 13.04
CA VAL A 83 -5.83 20.44 13.39
C VAL A 83 -5.94 20.76 14.88
N TYR A 84 -6.97 21.52 15.25
CA TYR A 84 -7.32 21.77 16.64
C TYR A 84 -8.60 21.00 16.97
N VAL A 85 -8.56 20.13 17.98
CA VAL A 85 -9.72 19.38 18.46
C VAL A 85 -9.91 19.72 19.92
N ASN A 86 -11.05 20.30 20.29
CA ASN A 86 -11.35 20.74 21.65
C ASN A 86 -10.26 21.65 22.28
N GLY A 87 -9.63 22.50 21.46
CA GLY A 87 -8.53 23.38 21.91
C GLY A 87 -7.14 22.74 21.93
N GLU A 88 -7.03 21.42 21.76
CA GLU A 88 -5.75 20.72 21.67
C GLU A 88 -5.23 20.68 20.23
N LYS A 89 -3.95 21.03 20.06
CA LYS A 89 -3.25 20.88 18.78
C LYS A 89 -2.95 19.41 18.50
N ARG A 90 -3.44 18.88 17.39
CA ARG A 90 -3.18 17.52 16.91
C ARG A 90 -2.61 17.56 15.50
N ILE A 91 -1.63 16.71 15.23
CA ILE A 91 -1.05 16.57 13.88
C ILE A 91 -1.61 15.28 13.29
N ILE A 92 -2.39 15.42 12.22
CA ILE A 92 -2.94 14.30 11.46
C ILE A 92 -1.99 14.03 10.30
N PHE A 93 -1.37 12.86 10.34
CA PHE A 93 -0.70 12.31 9.18
C PHE A 93 -1.77 11.64 8.32
N ILE A 94 -2.01 12.16 7.11
CA ILE A 94 -2.95 11.55 6.13
C ILE A 94 -2.41 10.20 5.61
N LEU A 95 -1.34 9.69 6.21
CA LEU A 95 -0.65 8.50 5.78
C LEU A 95 -1.44 7.27 6.16
N ARG A 96 -1.92 6.59 5.11
CA ARG A 96 -2.68 5.35 5.19
C ARG A 96 -3.78 5.51 6.21
N THR A 97 -4.94 5.97 5.78
CA THR A 97 -6.15 5.35 6.32
C THR A 97 -5.84 3.86 6.35
N ASN A 98 -5.65 3.33 7.56
CA ASN A 98 -5.74 1.92 7.88
C ASN A 98 -6.73 1.40 6.86
N ASN A 99 -6.29 0.66 5.82
CA ASN A 99 -7.05 0.61 4.58
C ASN A 99 -8.22 -0.33 4.84
N ILE A 100 -9.19 0.16 5.59
CA ILE A 100 -10.32 -0.51 6.18
C ILE A 100 -11.10 -1.10 5.01
N LEU A 101 -11.22 -0.36 3.91
CA LEU A 101 -11.69 -0.84 2.62
C LEU A 101 -10.92 -2.07 2.11
N GLU A 102 -9.59 -2.04 2.04
CA GLU A 102 -8.79 -3.21 1.66
C GLU A 102 -8.90 -4.38 2.65
N GLN A 103 -9.04 -4.11 3.93
CA GLN A 103 -9.26 -5.14 4.96
C GLN A 103 -10.62 -5.80 4.83
N HIS A 104 -11.68 -5.00 4.65
CA HIS A 104 -13.02 -5.49 4.36
C HIS A 104 -13.01 -6.28 3.06
N PHE A 105 -12.34 -5.78 2.03
CA PHE A 105 -12.22 -6.46 0.74
C PHE A 105 -11.45 -7.78 0.85
N ARG A 106 -10.39 -7.85 1.66
CA ARG A 106 -9.67 -9.10 1.97
C ARG A 106 -10.56 -10.09 2.70
N ARG A 107 -11.26 -9.64 3.75
CA ARG A 107 -12.20 -10.48 4.52
C ARG A 107 -13.30 -11.02 3.61
N PHE A 108 -13.89 -10.16 2.79
CA PHE A 108 -14.88 -10.53 1.78
C PHE A 108 -14.34 -11.61 0.84
N ASN A 109 -13.17 -11.41 0.22
CA ASN A 109 -12.60 -12.41 -0.68
C ASN A 109 -12.24 -13.72 0.02
N TYR A 110 -11.80 -13.68 1.28
CA TYR A 110 -11.53 -14.88 2.06
C TYR A 110 -12.83 -15.66 2.33
N TRP A 111 -13.89 -14.95 2.70
CA TRP A 111 -15.21 -15.52 2.90
C TRP A 111 -15.76 -16.14 1.60
N CYS A 112 -15.68 -15.44 0.47
CA CYS A 112 -16.09 -15.99 -0.82
C CYS A 112 -15.26 -17.21 -1.22
N ARG A 113 -13.96 -17.27 -0.90
CA ARG A 113 -13.17 -18.50 -1.15
C ARG A 113 -13.64 -19.65 -0.28
N ARG A 114 -13.99 -19.40 0.98
CA ARG A 114 -14.45 -20.44 1.91
C ARG A 114 -15.78 -21.05 1.48
N ILE A 115 -16.70 -20.26 0.94
CA ILE A 115 -18.03 -20.74 0.54
C ILE A 115 -17.99 -21.40 -0.85
N HIS A 116 -17.33 -20.76 -1.83
CA HIS A 116 -17.47 -21.14 -3.24
C HIS A 116 -16.20 -21.74 -3.86
N GLY A 117 -15.07 -21.74 -3.14
CA GLY A 117 -13.76 -22.11 -3.69
C GLY A 117 -13.23 -21.14 -4.77
N ASN A 118 -13.90 -20.01 -4.99
CA ASN A 118 -13.62 -19.13 -6.13
C ASN A 118 -12.56 -18.07 -5.79
N HIS A 119 -11.50 -18.03 -6.59
CA HIS A 119 -10.42 -17.06 -6.45
C HIS A 119 -10.65 -15.76 -7.23
N SER A 120 -11.66 -15.72 -8.12
CA SER A 120 -11.95 -14.56 -8.96
C SER A 120 -12.76 -13.51 -8.20
N VAL A 121 -12.14 -12.36 -7.96
CA VAL A 121 -12.79 -11.16 -7.43
C VAL A 121 -14.02 -10.79 -8.25
N ARG A 122 -13.92 -10.82 -9.58
CA ARG A 122 -15.01 -10.43 -10.48
C ARG A 122 -16.24 -11.30 -10.27
N ARG A 123 -16.07 -12.62 -10.24
CA ARG A 123 -17.17 -13.56 -10.00
C ARG A 123 -17.75 -13.42 -8.58
N ASN A 124 -16.89 -13.15 -7.59
CA ASN A 124 -17.34 -12.86 -6.24
C ASN A 124 -18.21 -11.60 -6.18
N LEU A 125 -17.88 -10.56 -6.98
CA LEU A 125 -18.65 -9.32 -7.06
C LEU A 125 -19.95 -9.48 -7.87
N GLU A 126 -19.91 -10.23 -8.97
CA GLU A 126 -21.09 -10.50 -9.82
C GLU A 126 -22.13 -11.34 -9.07
N ASN A 127 -21.71 -12.23 -8.17
CA ASN A 127 -22.59 -13.09 -7.39
C ASN A 127 -23.04 -12.47 -6.05
N ILE A 128 -22.66 -11.22 -5.74
CA ILE A 128 -23.10 -10.52 -4.52
C ILE A 128 -24.63 -10.52 -4.33
N PRO A 129 -25.47 -10.28 -5.36
CA PRO A 129 -26.92 -10.18 -5.17
C PRO A 129 -27.57 -11.48 -4.71
N GLU A 130 -27.00 -12.64 -5.05
CA GLU A 130 -27.51 -13.96 -4.67
C GLU A 130 -27.07 -14.41 -3.26
N GLN A 131 -26.23 -13.61 -2.58
CA GLN A 131 -25.50 -14.05 -1.38
C GLN A 131 -25.85 -13.29 -0.09
N PHE A 132 -26.80 -12.34 -0.14
CA PHE A 132 -27.41 -11.78 1.07
C PHE A 132 -28.68 -12.57 1.41
N PRO A 133 -28.87 -13.01 2.66
CA PRO A 133 -30.15 -13.56 3.11
C PRO A 133 -31.27 -12.52 3.07
#